data_AF-A0A9D6M1L0-F1
#
_entry.id   AF-A0A9D6M1L0-F1
#
_cell.length_a   1.000
_cell.length_b   1.000
_cell.length_c   1.000
_cell.angle_alpha   90.00
_cell.angle_beta   90.00
_cell.angle_gamma   90.00
#
_symmetry.space_group_name_H-M   'P 1'
#
loop_
_entity.id
_entity.type
_entity.pdbx_description
1 polymer ?
#
loop_
_entity_poly.entity_id
_entity_poly.type
_entity_poly.pdbx_seq_one_letter_code
_entity_poly.pdbx_strand_id
1 'polypeptide(L)' 'AYPTSLWDAGEIIPDAYEFDLGSDAAPTQIEIGMYLARDLKRVPVFDARGAAIGDVIVIRIGD' A
#
# COMPACT_ATOMS: atom_id res chain seq x y z
N ALA A 1 8.92 13.27 -12.58
CA ALA A 1 8.67 12.10 -11.71
C ALA A 1 9.56 12.22 -10.48
N TYR A 2 9.06 11.86 -9.29
CA TYR A 2 9.83 11.88 -8.04
C TYR A 2 10.04 10.42 -7.56
N PRO A 3 11.13 9.75 -7.97
CA PRO A 3 11.35 8.33 -7.67
C PRO A 3 11.54 8.08 -6.18
N THR A 4 11.07 6.93 -5.70
CA THR A 4 11.15 6.53 -4.29
C THR A 4 12.58 6.43 -3.75
N SER A 5 13.59 6.37 -4.62
CA SER A 5 15.01 6.41 -4.23
C SER A 5 15.49 7.79 -3.76
N LEU A 6 14.71 8.84 -3.98
CA LEU A 6 15.02 10.21 -3.52
C LEU A 6 14.27 10.58 -2.25
N TRP A 7 13.39 9.71 -1.74
CA TRP A 7 12.57 10.02 -0.58
C TRP A 7 13.41 10.00 0.70
N ASP A 8 13.16 10.97 1.57
CA ASP A 8 13.74 10.98 2.92
C ASP A 8 13.01 9.98 3.83
N ALA A 9 13.74 9.40 4.78
CA ALA A 9 13.13 8.51 5.77
C ALA A 9 12.09 9.27 6.61
N GLY A 10 10.84 8.82 6.55
CA GLY A 10 9.71 9.46 7.23
C GLY A 10 9.03 10.58 6.41
N GLU A 11 9.48 10.84 5.19
CA GLU A 11 8.79 11.76 4.27
C GLU A 11 7.38 11.24 3.93
N ILE A 12 6.39 12.13 3.96
CA ILE A 12 5.00 11.81 3.62
C ILE A 12 4.71 12.41 2.26
N ILE A 13 4.55 11.55 1.25
CA ILE A 13 4.13 11.92 -0.10
C ILE A 13 2.64 11.55 -0.26
N PRO A 14 1.70 12.51 -0.29
CA PRO A 14 0.29 12.21 -0.48
C PRO A 14 0.04 11.76 -1.92
N ASP A 15 -0.64 10.63 -2.08
CA ASP A 15 -1.10 10.09 -3.36
C ASP A 15 -2.54 9.61 -3.20
N ALA A 16 -3.43 10.02 -4.10
CA ALA A 16 -4.86 9.82 -3.99
C ALA A 16 -5.38 8.98 -5.15
N TYR A 17 -6.11 7.90 -4.81
CA TYR A 17 -6.73 7.00 -5.78
C TYR A 17 -8.24 6.98 -5.54
N GLU A 18 -9.01 7.20 -6.60
CA GLU A 18 -10.45 7.04 -6.60
C GLU A 18 -10.81 5.69 -7.24
N PHE A 19 -11.65 4.92 -6.56
CA PHE A 19 -12.15 3.64 -7.03
C PHE A 19 -13.67 3.73 -7.20
N ASP A 20 -14.16 3.47 -8.41
CA ASP A 20 -15.58 3.23 -8.65
C ASP A 20 -15.88 1.75 -8.41
N LEU A 21 -16.76 1.48 -7.44
CA LEU A 21 -17.07 0.13 -6.98
C LEU A 21 -18.32 -0.45 -7.69
N GLY A 22 -19.04 0.37 -8.45
CA GLY A 22 -20.31 -0.03 -9.06
C GLY A 22 -21.39 -0.40 -8.03
N SER A 23 -22.54 -0.88 -8.52
CA SER A 23 -23.70 -1.25 -7.68
C SER A 23 -23.66 -2.68 -7.14
N ASP A 24 -22.81 -3.55 -7.68
CA ASP A 24 -23.01 -5.00 -7.58
C ASP A 24 -22.16 -5.68 -6.50
N ALA A 25 -21.22 -4.95 -5.88
CA ALA A 25 -20.53 -5.41 -4.66
C ALA A 25 -19.93 -4.24 -3.89
N ALA A 26 -20.23 -4.11 -2.60
CA ALA A 26 -19.45 -3.29 -1.69
C ALA A 26 -18.22 -4.12 -1.24
N PRO A 27 -16.98 -3.80 -1.65
CA PRO A 27 -15.80 -4.44 -1.10
C PRO A 27 -15.78 -4.28 0.42
N THR A 28 -15.43 -5.36 1.11
CA THR A 28 -15.29 -5.36 2.58
C THR A 28 -13.87 -4.99 3.02
N GLN A 29 -12.91 -4.98 2.09
CA GLN A 29 -11.53 -4.58 2.37
C GLN A 29 -10.79 -4.11 1.11
N ILE A 30 -9.71 -3.35 1.34
CA ILE A 30 -8.71 -2.93 0.36
C ILE A 30 -7.37 -3.51 0.79
N GLU A 31 -6.66 -4.11 -0.15
CA GLU A 31 -5.31 -4.62 0.03
C GLU A 31 -4.31 -3.73 -0.70
N ILE A 32 -3.34 -3.17 0.03
CA ILE A 32 -2.33 -2.26 -0.50
C ILE A 32 -0.96 -2.92 -0.34
N GLY A 33 -0.25 -3.12 -1.45
CA GLY A 33 1.09 -3.70 -1.46
C GLY A 33 2.02 -2.93 -2.39
N MET A 34 3.31 -2.89 -2.04
CA MET A 34 4.34 -2.33 -2.89
C MET A 34 5.14 -3.42 -3.60
N TYR A 35 5.70 -3.06 -4.74
CA TYR A 35 6.51 -3.95 -5.55
C TYR A 35 7.81 -3.27 -5.96
N LEU A 36 8.88 -4.07 -6.08
CA LEU A 36 10.10 -3.62 -6.74
C LEU A 36 9.85 -3.52 -8.24
N ALA A 37 9.93 -2.31 -8.81
CA ALA A 37 9.61 -2.05 -10.21
C ALA A 37 10.40 -2.92 -11.21
N ARG A 38 11.61 -3.34 -10.85
CA ARG A 38 12.48 -4.14 -11.74
C ARG A 38 11.98 -5.57 -11.99
N ASP A 39 11.29 -6.17 -11.01
CA ASP A 39 10.96 -7.60 -11.00
C ASP A 39 9.55 -7.91 -10.51
N LEU A 40 8.78 -6.86 -10.17
CA LEU A 40 7.42 -6.93 -9.64
C LEU A 40 7.29 -7.85 -8.42
N LYS A 41 8.37 -8.02 -7.65
CA LYS A 41 8.30 -8.76 -6.39
C LYS A 41 7.71 -7.90 -5.29
N ARG A 42 6.81 -8.51 -4.51
CA ARG A 42 6.22 -7.93 -3.30
C ARG A 42 7.30 -7.47 -2.31
N VAL A 43 7.15 -6.26 -1.78
CA VAL A 43 8.02 -5.68 -0.76
C VAL A 43 7.42 -5.97 0.62
N PRO A 44 8.21 -6.44 1.59
CA PRO A 44 7.70 -6.71 2.93
C PRO A 44 7.25 -5.43 3.64
N VAL A 45 6.17 -5.55 4.41
CA VAL A 45 5.69 -4.55 5.36
C VAL A 45 6.31 -4.85 6.73
N PHE A 46 6.78 -3.81 7.40
CA PHE A 46 7.36 -3.91 8.74
C PHE A 46 6.50 -3.15 9.75
N ASP A 47 6.44 -3.65 10.97
CA ASP A 47 5.88 -2.91 12.10
C ASP A 47 6.85 -1.84 12.62
N ALA A 48 6.43 -1.08 13.63
CA ALA A 48 7.24 -0.02 14.24
C ALA A 48 8.53 -0.54 14.94
N ARG A 49 8.66 -1.85 15.15
CA ARG A 49 9.85 -2.50 15.73
C ARG A 49 10.77 -3.09 14.66
N GLY A 50 10.42 -2.97 13.38
CA GLY A 50 11.17 -3.53 12.26
C GLY A 50 10.93 -5.02 12.04
N ALA A 51 9.90 -5.61 12.65
CA ALA A 51 9.52 -6.99 12.37
C ALA A 51 8.65 -7.06 11.10
N ALA A 52 8.95 -8.00 10.20
CA ALA A 52 8.14 -8.20 9.01
C ALA A 52 6.77 -8.78 9.40
N ILE A 53 5.69 -8.17 8.91
CA ILE A 53 4.30 -8.56 9.23
C ILE A 53 3.51 -9.04 8.00
N GLY A 54 4.17 -9.14 6.84
CA GLY A 54 3.57 -9.57 5.58
C GLY A 54 4.11 -8.75 4.42
N ASP A 55 3.35 -8.65 3.35
CA ASP A 55 3.67 -7.83 2.17
C ASP A 55 2.49 -6.96 1.69
N VAL A 56 1.48 -6.84 2.55
CA VAL A 56 0.22 -6.15 2.27
C VAL A 56 -0.29 -5.47 3.54
N ILE A 57 -0.85 -4.27 3.36
CA ILE A 57 -1.66 -3.57 4.36
C ILE A 57 -3.12 -3.79 3.99
N VAL A 58 -3.93 -4.24 4.94
CA VAL A 58 -5.37 -4.46 4.75
C VAL A 58 -6.14 -3.35 5.44
N ILE A 59 -6.97 -2.64 4.69
CA ILE A 59 -7.94 -1.67 5.20
C ILE A 59 -9.32 -2.30 5.11
N ARG A 60 -10.01 -2.48 6.23
CA ARG A 60 -11.38 -3.01 6.26
C ARG A 60 -12.36 -1.85 6.05
N ILE A 61 -13.43 -2.08 5.28
CA ILE A 61 -14.46 -1.09 5.00
C ILE A 61 -15.69 -1.45 5.84
N GLY A 62 -16.16 -0.50 6.66
CA GLY A 62 -17.40 -0.64 7.44
C GLY A 62 -17.23 -1.07 8.91
N ASP A 63 -15.99 -1.17 9.40
CA ASP A 63 -15.65 -1.36 10.82
C ASP A 63 -15.44 0.00 11.54
#